data_AF-A0A831UMH3-F1
#
_entry.id   AF-A0A831UMH3-F1
#
_cell.length_a   1.000
_cell.length_b   1.000
_cell.length_c   1.000
_cell.angle_alpha   90.00
_cell.angle_beta   90.00
_cell.angle_gamma   90.00
#
_symmetry.space_group_name_H-M   'P 1'
#
loop_
_entity.id
_entity.type
_entity.pdbx_description
1 polymer ?
#
loop_
_entity_poly.entity_id
_entity_poly.type
_entity_poly.pdbx_seq_one_letter_code
_entity_poly.pdbx_strand_id
1 'polypeptide(L)'
;MTRQHSHTWLPTLLRLALAALWLLAAAIALEVHARLWERTLEARATTRFALEQDAAERRDQALLDEAMAWLPQDPKRAMPSREAFLTRDEAGRRDLAADRSELFLLADATAVLQAIYCPPVPPQLAALAERVHVGEPLWLLFDDASALSDARGAFRVATDGASMGGRDYPFYLREGQEYFAEATFMPLNEGIEGSDVILSLSPSTYKRPAFSFQPNVYRGEGFPRYEFYTNSHGFRDDEVALPKPQGGCRILCIGGSTTVLGLRNELTYPNLVERMLREHFHTDRIEVVNCGVSGLGTDGQREQVHSYLALEPDLMLFYVFFNDITNNYHEFLTVWAANAGLLPRIKRFLSTSSFLYWNLDIALLPPEEELIRFFDQGTLANLRAMAAEAEQAGTDMAVCSFAGPDLRNDRHVRAFFEYQLLRTHGRHWGMTARAYQHVLRLFNRRIEVISEQEGWLYVPVAEHMQGAIGVFSDLCHVYQDARRHKATIVADYLKNYVAERLGKAVPSP
;
A
#
# COMPACT_ATOMS: atom_id res chain seq x y z
N MET A 1 41.75 -37.48 64.70
CA MET A 1 40.85 -36.40 64.21
C MET A 1 40.92 -36.37 62.68
N THR A 2 39.94 -36.93 62.00
CA THR A 2 39.76 -36.78 60.55
C THR A 2 38.26 -36.69 60.30
N ARG A 3 37.78 -35.45 60.10
CA ARG A 3 36.39 -35.15 59.73
C ARG A 3 36.15 -35.63 58.31
N GLN A 4 35.33 -36.66 58.13
CA GLN A 4 34.67 -36.92 56.86
C GLN A 4 33.53 -35.89 56.70
N HIS A 5 33.76 -34.87 55.88
CA HIS A 5 32.68 -34.00 55.40
C HIS A 5 31.94 -34.72 54.27
N SER A 6 30.83 -35.38 54.59
CA SER A 6 29.85 -35.81 53.60
C SER A 6 29.10 -34.56 53.10
N HIS A 7 29.56 -33.97 51.99
CA HIS A 7 28.80 -32.96 51.27
C HIS A 7 27.54 -33.62 50.70
N THR A 8 26.40 -33.45 51.36
CA THR A 8 25.11 -33.88 50.84
C THR A 8 24.65 -32.88 49.76
N TRP A 9 24.71 -33.29 48.49
CA TRP A 9 24.33 -32.46 47.34
C TRP A 9 22.82 -32.19 47.24
N LEU A 10 22.01 -32.93 48.01
CA LEU A 10 20.54 -32.93 47.92
C LEU A 10 19.87 -31.58 48.25
N PRO A 11 20.25 -30.83 49.31
CA PRO A 11 19.65 -29.53 49.61
C PRO A 11 20.01 -28.46 48.57
N THR A 12 21.21 -28.53 47.99
CA THR A 12 21.65 -27.62 46.93
C THR A 12 20.86 -27.89 45.63
N LEU A 13 20.70 -29.16 45.25
CA LEU A 13 19.89 -29.56 44.09
C LEU A 13 18.42 -29.14 44.25
N LEU A 14 17.85 -29.29 45.45
CA LEU A 14 16.48 -28.85 45.74
C LEU A 14 16.32 -27.33 45.60
N ARG A 15 17.29 -26.54 46.11
CA ARG A 15 17.29 -25.07 45.97
C ARG A 15 17.40 -24.64 44.51
N LEU A 16 18.24 -25.31 43.72
CA LEU A 16 18.38 -25.05 42.28
C LEU A 16 17.10 -25.41 41.53
N ALA A 17 16.46 -26.54 41.85
CA ALA A 17 15.19 -26.95 41.26
C ALA A 17 14.06 -25.95 41.60
N LEU A 18 13.96 -25.51 42.86
CA LEU A 18 12.98 -24.49 43.27
C LEU A 18 13.23 -23.14 42.60
N ALA A 19 14.50 -22.72 42.48
CA ALA A 19 14.86 -21.50 41.76
C ALA A 19 14.47 -21.61 40.27
N ALA A 20 14.70 -22.75 39.64
CA ALA A 20 14.30 -23.00 38.25
C ALA A 20 12.77 -22.96 38.08
N LEU A 21 12.00 -23.50 39.03
CA LEU A 21 10.53 -23.41 39.03
C LEU A 21 10.04 -21.97 39.15
N TRP A 22 10.67 -21.16 40.02
CA TRP A 22 10.32 -19.74 40.15
C TRP A 22 10.66 -18.94 38.89
N LEU A 23 11.79 -19.22 38.24
CA LEU A 23 12.14 -18.60 36.97
C LEU A 23 11.15 -18.97 35.86
N LEU A 24 10.72 -20.24 35.80
CA LEU A 24 9.70 -20.68 34.86
C LEU A 24 8.34 -20.00 35.13
N ALA A 25 7.92 -19.92 36.38
CA ALA A 25 6.70 -19.23 36.77
C ALA A 25 6.73 -17.74 36.39
N ALA A 26 7.87 -17.06 36.61
CA ALA A 26 8.07 -15.68 36.19
C ALA A 26 8.02 -15.52 34.67
N ALA A 27 8.66 -16.41 33.91
CA ALA A 27 8.63 -16.39 32.44
C ALA A 27 7.20 -16.57 31.90
N ILE A 28 6.42 -17.50 32.47
CA ILE A 28 5.01 -17.70 32.11
C ILE A 28 4.19 -16.45 32.43
N ALA A 29 4.38 -15.84 33.60
CA ALA A 29 3.66 -14.64 33.99
C ALA A 29 3.96 -13.46 33.05
N LEU A 30 5.22 -13.27 32.65
CA LEU A 30 5.63 -12.25 31.69
C LEU A 30 5.02 -12.48 30.29
N GLU A 31 5.00 -13.72 29.82
CA GLU A 31 4.38 -14.07 28.54
C GLU A 31 2.86 -13.85 28.56
N VAL A 32 2.18 -14.26 29.64
CA VAL A 32 0.74 -14.00 29.82
C VAL A 32 0.46 -12.51 29.84
N HIS A 33 1.26 -11.74 30.58
CA HIS A 33 1.12 -10.29 30.63
C HIS A 33 1.29 -9.65 29.24
N ALA A 34 2.31 -10.04 28.48
CA ALA A 34 2.54 -9.54 27.13
C ALA A 34 1.40 -9.88 26.16
N ARG A 35 0.84 -11.09 26.24
CA ARG A 35 -0.32 -11.50 25.43
C ARG A 35 -1.58 -10.72 25.77
N LEU A 36 -1.82 -10.47 27.07
CA LEU A 36 -2.93 -9.63 27.50
C LEU A 36 -2.72 -8.19 27.05
N TRP A 37 -1.49 -7.69 27.11
CA TRP A 37 -1.14 -6.35 26.61
C TRP A 37 -1.45 -6.20 25.12
N GLU A 38 -1.08 -7.16 24.28
CA GLU A 38 -1.42 -7.13 22.85
C GLU A 38 -2.91 -7.10 22.56
N ARG A 39 -3.71 -7.86 23.32
CA ARG A 39 -5.18 -7.85 23.18
C ARG A 39 -5.79 -6.47 23.49
N THR A 40 -5.08 -5.64 24.25
CA THR A 40 -5.51 -4.27 24.57
C THR A 40 -4.93 -3.21 23.64
N LEU A 41 -4.10 -3.60 22.67
CA LEU A 41 -3.38 -2.66 21.80
C LEU A 41 -4.35 -1.84 20.93
N GLU A 42 -5.35 -2.50 20.35
CA GLU A 42 -6.40 -1.87 19.55
C GLU A 42 -7.14 -0.78 20.32
N ALA A 43 -7.75 -1.12 21.46
CA ALA A 43 -8.52 -0.16 22.27
C ALA A 43 -7.70 1.08 22.68
N ARG A 44 -6.38 0.91 22.87
CA ARG A 44 -5.46 1.99 23.23
C ARG A 44 -5.05 2.83 22.03
N ALA A 45 -4.89 2.22 20.86
CA ALA A 45 -4.58 2.91 19.61
C ALA A 45 -5.78 3.72 19.11
N THR A 46 -6.98 3.13 19.13
CA THR A 46 -8.19 3.73 18.53
C THR A 46 -8.67 4.97 19.30
N THR A 47 -8.72 4.93 20.63
CA THR A 47 -9.34 6.04 21.40
C THR A 47 -8.53 7.34 21.36
N ARG A 48 -7.20 7.26 21.38
CA ARG A 48 -6.34 8.46 21.48
C ARG A 48 -6.02 9.06 20.11
N PHE A 49 -5.87 8.23 19.09
CA PHE A 49 -5.38 8.67 17.78
C PHE A 49 -6.49 8.87 16.76
N ALA A 50 -7.72 8.42 17.05
CA ALA A 50 -8.89 8.77 16.23
C ALA A 50 -9.03 10.28 16.05
N LEU A 51 -8.78 11.09 17.10
CA LEU A 51 -8.86 12.56 17.00
C LEU A 51 -7.78 13.16 16.10
N GLU A 52 -6.55 12.64 16.15
CA GLU A 52 -5.45 13.14 15.32
C GLU A 52 -5.62 12.72 13.86
N GLN A 53 -6.11 11.50 13.62
CA GLN A 53 -6.48 11.00 12.30
C GLN A 53 -7.64 11.82 11.72
N ASP A 54 -8.72 12.01 12.46
CA ASP A 54 -9.87 12.84 12.08
C ASP A 54 -9.46 14.30 11.82
N ALA A 55 -8.53 14.84 12.61
CA ALA A 55 -7.94 16.15 12.32
C ALA A 55 -7.10 16.18 11.03
N ALA A 56 -6.38 15.11 10.70
CA ALA A 56 -5.61 14.99 9.46
C ALA A 56 -6.53 14.83 8.24
N GLU A 57 -7.55 13.99 8.33
CA GLU A 57 -8.58 13.81 7.30
C GLU A 57 -9.34 15.12 7.03
N ARG A 58 -9.64 15.92 8.06
CA ARG A 58 -10.19 17.27 7.87
C ARG A 58 -9.25 18.22 7.13
N ARG A 59 -7.93 18.14 7.38
CA ARG A 59 -6.94 18.95 6.65
C ARG A 59 -6.87 18.52 5.19
N ASP A 60 -6.84 17.22 4.94
CA ASP A 60 -6.88 16.63 3.61
C ASP A 60 -8.13 17.08 2.84
N GLN A 61 -9.28 17.10 3.51
CA GLN A 61 -10.52 17.61 2.92
C GLN A 61 -10.42 19.10 2.58
N ALA A 62 -9.89 19.93 3.49
CA ALA A 62 -9.74 21.36 3.22
C ALA A 62 -8.81 21.63 2.03
N LEU A 63 -7.72 20.86 1.89
CA LEU A 63 -6.82 20.94 0.75
C LEU A 63 -7.50 20.50 -0.56
N LEU A 64 -8.35 19.48 -0.49
CA LEU A 64 -9.15 19.05 -1.63
C LEU A 64 -10.15 20.14 -2.02
N ASP A 65 -10.85 20.74 -1.07
CA ASP A 65 -11.81 21.82 -1.33
C ASP A 65 -11.11 23.05 -1.96
N GLU A 66 -9.91 23.40 -1.49
CA GLU A 66 -9.06 24.42 -2.12
C GLU A 66 -8.65 24.01 -3.54
N ALA A 67 -8.26 22.76 -3.74
CA ALA A 67 -7.88 22.23 -5.06
C ALA A 67 -9.04 22.30 -6.07
N MET A 68 -10.23 21.92 -5.64
CA MET A 68 -11.44 21.92 -6.47
C MET A 68 -11.83 23.31 -6.98
N ALA A 69 -11.37 24.40 -6.34
CA ALA A 69 -11.62 25.76 -6.80
C ALA A 69 -10.89 26.12 -8.10
N TRP A 70 -9.78 25.44 -8.41
CA TRP A 70 -8.97 25.72 -9.60
C TRP A 70 -8.77 24.49 -10.51
N LEU A 71 -9.16 23.29 -10.07
CA LEU A 71 -9.09 22.10 -10.89
C LEU A 71 -10.19 22.09 -11.97
N PRO A 72 -9.84 21.75 -13.23
CA PRO A 72 -10.81 21.65 -14.30
C PRO A 72 -11.84 20.57 -13.97
N GLN A 73 -13.12 20.94 -14.00
CA GLN A 73 -14.21 19.99 -13.89
C GLN A 73 -14.39 19.31 -15.25
N ASP A 74 -14.13 18.01 -15.34
CA ASP A 74 -14.42 17.23 -16.54
C ASP A 74 -15.80 16.58 -16.40
N PRO A 75 -16.84 17.06 -17.12
CA PRO A 75 -18.18 16.48 -17.04
C PRO A 75 -18.22 15.03 -17.51
N LYS A 76 -17.27 14.59 -18.35
CA LYS A 76 -17.16 13.20 -18.81
C LYS A 76 -16.70 12.25 -17.71
N ARG A 77 -16.17 12.79 -16.61
CA ARG A 77 -15.72 12.08 -15.42
C ARG A 77 -16.77 12.10 -14.30
N ALA A 78 -17.91 12.78 -14.46
CA ALA A 78 -18.94 12.82 -13.43
C ALA A 78 -19.71 11.49 -13.35
N MET A 79 -19.25 10.56 -12.52
CA MET A 79 -19.94 9.28 -12.28
C MET A 79 -20.88 9.40 -11.07
N PRO A 80 -22.19 9.09 -11.21
CA PRO A 80 -23.16 9.22 -10.11
C PRO A 80 -22.79 8.28 -8.95
N SER A 81 -22.92 8.73 -7.69
CA SER A 81 -22.63 7.89 -6.51
C SER A 81 -23.48 6.62 -6.50
N ARG A 82 -22.90 5.50 -6.05
CA ARG A 82 -23.63 4.25 -5.84
C ARG A 82 -24.74 4.41 -4.78
N GLU A 83 -24.57 5.32 -3.82
CA GLU A 83 -25.59 5.64 -2.83
C GLU A 83 -26.87 6.22 -3.47
N ALA A 84 -26.78 6.80 -4.66
CA ALA A 84 -27.96 7.27 -5.40
C ALA A 84 -28.93 6.10 -5.69
N PHE A 85 -28.46 4.86 -5.69
CA PHE A 85 -29.30 3.67 -5.86
C PHE A 85 -30.43 3.61 -4.83
N LEU A 86 -30.14 4.02 -3.59
CA LEU A 86 -31.05 3.94 -2.45
C LEU A 86 -32.28 4.85 -2.61
N THR A 87 -32.14 5.94 -3.38
CA THR A 87 -33.17 6.99 -3.50
C THR A 87 -33.90 6.98 -4.84
N ARG A 88 -33.44 6.18 -5.81
CA ARG A 88 -34.04 6.08 -7.13
C ARG A 88 -35.15 5.03 -7.19
N ASP A 89 -36.10 5.22 -8.10
CA ASP A 89 -37.12 4.23 -8.45
C ASP A 89 -36.52 3.11 -9.34
N GLU A 90 -37.34 2.14 -9.74
CA GLU A 90 -36.90 1.00 -10.55
C GLU A 90 -36.22 1.41 -11.86
N ALA A 91 -36.76 2.42 -12.56
CA ALA A 91 -36.18 2.94 -13.80
C ALA A 91 -34.85 3.65 -13.51
N GLY A 92 -34.81 4.53 -12.53
CA GLY A 92 -33.60 5.27 -12.16
C GLY A 92 -32.47 4.37 -11.64
N ARG A 93 -32.78 3.24 -11.00
CA ARG A 93 -31.78 2.22 -10.60
C ARG A 93 -31.16 1.53 -11.80
N ARG A 94 -31.96 1.21 -12.83
CA ARG A 94 -31.45 0.67 -14.11
C ARG A 94 -30.57 1.69 -14.84
N ASP A 95 -31.00 2.94 -14.87
CA ASP A 95 -30.22 4.03 -15.45
C ASP A 95 -28.90 4.23 -14.69
N LEU A 96 -28.93 4.16 -13.35
CA LEU A 96 -27.71 4.25 -12.53
C LEU A 96 -26.72 3.13 -12.85
N ALA A 97 -27.22 1.89 -12.94
CA ALA A 97 -26.37 0.76 -13.30
C ALA A 97 -25.75 0.96 -14.69
N ALA A 98 -26.53 1.45 -15.65
CA ALA A 98 -26.06 1.75 -17.01
C ALA A 98 -25.02 2.88 -17.05
N ASP A 99 -25.29 4.01 -16.38
CA ASP A 99 -24.38 5.15 -16.27
C ASP A 99 -23.01 4.75 -15.72
N ARG A 100 -22.99 3.80 -14.78
CA ARG A 100 -21.77 3.28 -14.16
C ARG A 100 -21.16 2.08 -14.89
N SER A 101 -21.89 1.47 -15.83
CA SER A 101 -21.50 0.21 -16.49
C SER A 101 -21.17 -0.90 -15.48
N GLU A 102 -22.02 -1.04 -14.46
CA GLU A 102 -21.82 -1.95 -13.32
C GLU A 102 -22.99 -2.95 -13.20
N LEU A 103 -22.68 -4.15 -12.71
CA LEU A 103 -23.69 -5.15 -12.33
C LEU A 103 -24.11 -4.91 -10.88
N PHE A 104 -25.41 -4.76 -10.62
CA PHE A 104 -25.94 -4.66 -9.26
C PHE A 104 -26.77 -5.91 -8.92
N LEU A 105 -26.44 -6.53 -7.80
CA LEU A 105 -27.06 -7.75 -7.27
C LEU A 105 -27.64 -7.43 -5.89
N LEU A 106 -28.95 -7.58 -5.73
CA LEU A 106 -29.61 -7.34 -4.47
C LEU A 106 -29.86 -8.67 -3.78
N ALA A 107 -29.53 -8.75 -2.50
CA ALA A 107 -29.68 -9.95 -1.70
C ALA A 107 -30.31 -9.64 -0.33
N ASP A 108 -31.05 -10.60 0.22
CA ASP A 108 -31.55 -10.56 1.59
C ASP A 108 -30.44 -10.84 2.62
N ALA A 109 -30.72 -10.73 3.92
CA ALA A 109 -29.76 -10.96 5.01
C ALA A 109 -29.20 -12.39 5.05
N THR A 110 -29.80 -13.34 4.32
CA THR A 110 -29.32 -14.72 4.15
C THR A 110 -28.48 -14.92 2.89
N ALA A 111 -28.23 -13.83 2.15
CA ALA A 111 -27.53 -13.74 0.89
C ALA A 111 -28.24 -14.42 -0.29
N VAL A 112 -29.57 -14.55 -0.23
CA VAL A 112 -30.39 -15.01 -1.36
C VAL A 112 -30.73 -13.82 -2.25
N LEU A 113 -30.46 -13.97 -3.56
CA LEU A 113 -30.67 -12.91 -4.55
C LEU A 113 -32.16 -12.61 -4.74
N GLN A 114 -32.49 -11.33 -4.71
CA GLN A 114 -33.84 -10.79 -4.87
C GLN A 114 -34.02 -10.08 -6.22
N ALA A 115 -32.98 -9.41 -6.71
CA ALA A 115 -32.98 -8.75 -8.00
C ALA A 115 -31.57 -8.66 -8.60
N ILE A 116 -31.51 -8.59 -9.92
CA ILE A 116 -30.28 -8.47 -10.70
C ILE A 116 -30.47 -7.36 -11.73
N TYR A 117 -29.61 -6.34 -11.69
CA TYR A 117 -29.56 -5.26 -12.67
C TYR A 117 -28.29 -5.42 -13.48
N CYS A 118 -28.43 -5.97 -14.68
CA CYS A 118 -27.34 -6.18 -15.63
C CYS A 118 -27.54 -5.26 -16.85
N PRO A 119 -27.02 -4.01 -16.83
CA PRO A 119 -27.03 -3.14 -17.99
C PRO A 119 -26.05 -3.66 -19.06
N PRO A 120 -25.90 -2.99 -20.22
CA PRO A 120 -24.77 -3.24 -21.11
C PRO A 120 -23.45 -3.05 -20.36
N VAL A 121 -22.82 -4.16 -19.99
CA VAL A 121 -21.53 -4.25 -19.29
C VAL A 121 -20.53 -5.01 -20.16
N PRO A 122 -19.22 -4.98 -19.87
CA PRO A 122 -18.25 -5.84 -20.54
C PRO A 122 -18.69 -7.32 -20.55
N PRO A 123 -18.43 -8.08 -21.62
CA PRO A 123 -18.92 -9.46 -21.77
C PRO A 123 -18.60 -10.38 -20.59
N GLN A 124 -17.47 -10.15 -19.92
CA GLN A 124 -17.05 -10.92 -18.75
C GLN A 124 -18.01 -10.71 -17.57
N LEU A 125 -18.42 -9.47 -17.28
CA LEU A 125 -19.41 -9.19 -16.23
C LEU A 125 -20.80 -9.73 -16.59
N ALA A 126 -21.19 -9.63 -17.86
CA ALA A 126 -22.46 -10.20 -18.33
C ALA A 126 -22.46 -11.73 -18.14
N ALA A 127 -21.36 -12.40 -18.47
CA ALA A 127 -21.20 -13.84 -18.26
C ALA A 127 -21.22 -14.23 -16.77
N LEU A 128 -20.77 -13.36 -15.85
CA LEU A 128 -20.93 -13.58 -14.41
C LEU A 128 -22.40 -13.45 -13.98
N ALA A 129 -23.13 -12.47 -14.50
CA ALA A 129 -24.56 -12.32 -14.20
C ALA A 129 -25.37 -13.56 -14.62
N GLU A 130 -25.01 -14.23 -15.72
CA GLU A 130 -25.65 -15.48 -16.16
C GLU A 130 -25.42 -16.69 -15.24
N ARG A 131 -24.49 -16.62 -14.28
CA ARG A 131 -24.19 -17.73 -13.36
C ARG A 131 -25.15 -17.83 -12.18
N VAL A 132 -25.94 -16.78 -11.95
CA VAL A 132 -26.83 -16.68 -10.79
C VAL A 132 -28.20 -16.17 -11.20
N HIS A 133 -29.21 -16.67 -10.49
CA HIS A 133 -30.60 -16.29 -10.69
C HIS A 133 -31.23 -15.80 -9.40
N VAL A 134 -32.31 -15.03 -9.53
CA VAL A 134 -33.15 -14.63 -8.39
C VAL A 134 -33.65 -15.88 -7.66
N GLY A 135 -33.54 -15.89 -6.33
CA GLY A 135 -33.81 -17.03 -5.47
C GLY A 135 -32.59 -17.92 -5.18
N GLU A 136 -31.44 -17.67 -5.82
CA GLU A 136 -30.21 -18.41 -5.55
C GLU A 136 -29.26 -17.66 -4.59
N PRO A 137 -28.34 -18.36 -3.90
CA PRO A 137 -27.34 -17.72 -3.08
C PRO A 137 -26.32 -16.93 -3.93
N LEU A 138 -26.04 -15.69 -3.53
CA LEU A 138 -24.99 -14.84 -4.10
C LEU A 138 -23.62 -15.55 -4.18
N TRP A 139 -23.36 -16.47 -3.24
CA TRP A 139 -22.11 -17.20 -3.10
C TRP A 139 -21.75 -18.06 -4.32
N LEU A 140 -22.72 -18.39 -5.19
CA LEU A 140 -22.48 -19.14 -6.42
C LEU A 140 -21.57 -18.38 -7.42
N LEU A 141 -21.36 -17.08 -7.23
CA LEU A 141 -20.39 -16.29 -7.99
C LEU A 141 -18.94 -16.58 -7.61
N PHE A 142 -18.67 -17.01 -6.38
CA PHE A 142 -17.31 -17.08 -5.85
C PHE A 142 -16.77 -18.51 -5.90
N ASP A 143 -15.82 -18.75 -6.79
CA ASP A 143 -15.20 -20.07 -6.97
C ASP A 143 -14.03 -20.30 -5.99
N ASP A 144 -13.32 -19.23 -5.62
CA ASP A 144 -12.17 -19.31 -4.71
C ASP A 144 -12.60 -19.23 -3.24
N ALA A 145 -12.05 -20.11 -2.41
CA ALA A 145 -12.41 -20.22 -1.00
C ALA A 145 -11.99 -18.99 -0.17
N SER A 146 -10.86 -18.37 -0.52
CA SER A 146 -10.37 -17.15 0.14
C SER A 146 -11.26 -15.96 -0.22
N ALA A 147 -11.55 -15.79 -1.52
CA ALA A 147 -12.46 -14.77 -2.03
C ALA A 147 -13.86 -14.91 -1.41
N LEU A 148 -14.41 -16.12 -1.34
CA LEU A 148 -15.70 -16.38 -0.69
C LEU A 148 -15.68 -16.04 0.81
N SER A 149 -14.61 -16.39 1.52
CA SER A 149 -14.47 -16.08 2.94
C SER A 149 -14.46 -14.57 3.18
N ASP A 150 -13.70 -13.84 2.38
CA ASP A 150 -13.62 -12.37 2.47
C ASP A 150 -14.93 -11.69 2.07
N ALA A 151 -15.58 -12.14 0.98
CA ALA A 151 -16.87 -11.66 0.53
C ALA A 151 -17.97 -11.84 1.59
N ARG A 152 -17.98 -12.98 2.29
CA ARG A 152 -18.89 -13.20 3.44
C ARG A 152 -18.65 -12.24 4.59
N GLY A 153 -17.38 -11.88 4.82
CA GLY A 153 -17.01 -10.84 5.79
C GLY A 153 -17.56 -9.48 5.38
N ALA A 154 -17.31 -9.06 4.13
CA ALA A 154 -17.80 -7.78 3.59
C ALA A 154 -19.33 -7.69 3.58
N PHE A 155 -20.01 -8.78 3.20
CA PHE A 155 -21.46 -8.88 3.23
C PHE A 155 -22.05 -8.70 4.63
N ARG A 156 -21.41 -9.29 5.66
CA ARG A 156 -21.84 -9.12 7.05
C ARG A 156 -21.73 -7.67 7.49
N VAL A 157 -20.64 -7.00 7.16
CA VAL A 157 -20.46 -5.57 7.47
C VAL A 157 -21.54 -4.73 6.80
N ALA A 158 -21.92 -5.05 5.55
CA ALA A 158 -23.04 -4.40 4.87
C ALA A 158 -24.38 -4.69 5.54
N THR A 159 -24.61 -5.92 5.99
CA THR A 159 -25.82 -6.27 6.76
C THR A 159 -25.89 -5.50 8.10
N ASP A 160 -24.75 -5.22 8.70
CA ASP A 160 -24.63 -4.42 9.93
C ASP A 160 -24.71 -2.90 9.66
N GLY A 161 -24.97 -2.48 8.42
CA GLY A 161 -25.24 -1.08 8.06
C GLY A 161 -24.05 -0.28 7.52
N ALA A 162 -22.92 -0.93 7.17
CA ALA A 162 -21.72 -0.24 6.69
C ALA A 162 -21.24 -0.74 5.31
N SER A 163 -20.90 0.19 4.41
CA SER A 163 -20.40 -0.16 3.08
C SER A 163 -18.95 -0.67 3.12
N MET A 164 -18.63 -1.65 2.26
CA MET A 164 -17.30 -2.21 2.07
C MET A 164 -17.00 -2.30 0.56
N GLY A 165 -16.17 -1.39 0.05
CA GLY A 165 -15.76 -1.32 -1.37
C GLY A 165 -14.28 -1.61 -1.61
N GLY A 166 -13.87 -1.53 -2.88
CA GLY A 166 -12.47 -1.60 -3.31
C GLY A 166 -11.84 -3.00 -3.20
N ARG A 167 -12.65 -4.06 -3.37
CA ARG A 167 -12.21 -5.45 -3.24
C ARG A 167 -12.19 -6.14 -4.59
N ASP A 168 -11.01 -6.42 -5.11
CA ASP A 168 -10.87 -7.23 -6.32
C ASP A 168 -10.95 -8.72 -6.00
N TYR A 169 -11.85 -9.43 -6.67
CA TYR A 169 -11.95 -10.88 -6.57
C TYR A 169 -11.66 -11.55 -7.92
N PRO A 170 -10.98 -12.70 -7.92
CA PRO A 170 -10.91 -13.56 -9.08
C PRO A 170 -12.24 -14.28 -9.27
N PHE A 171 -12.80 -14.19 -10.48
CA PHE A 171 -13.95 -14.96 -10.94
C PHE A 171 -13.55 -15.84 -12.11
N TYR A 172 -14.17 -17.01 -12.24
CA TYR A 172 -13.89 -17.91 -13.36
C TYR A 172 -15.09 -17.98 -14.31
N LEU A 173 -14.84 -17.67 -15.58
CA LEU A 173 -15.85 -17.76 -16.64
C LEU A 173 -16.04 -19.22 -17.09
N ARG A 174 -17.07 -19.51 -17.90
CA ARG A 174 -17.43 -20.89 -18.33
C ARG A 174 -16.29 -21.66 -19.00
N GLU A 175 -15.26 -20.99 -19.51
CA GLU A 175 -14.08 -21.58 -20.14
C GLU A 175 -12.86 -21.69 -19.19
N GLY A 176 -13.04 -21.45 -17.90
CA GLY A 176 -11.95 -21.43 -16.91
C GLY A 176 -11.06 -20.18 -16.98
N GLN A 177 -11.41 -19.21 -17.83
CA GLN A 177 -10.73 -17.93 -17.89
C GLN A 177 -10.94 -17.16 -16.59
N GLU A 178 -9.85 -16.77 -15.95
CA GLU A 178 -9.87 -15.89 -14.79
C GLU A 178 -10.18 -14.44 -15.22
N TYR A 179 -11.08 -13.81 -14.47
CA TYR A 179 -11.49 -12.42 -14.64
C TYR A 179 -11.56 -11.73 -13.28
N PHE A 180 -10.88 -10.59 -13.14
CA PHE A 180 -10.93 -9.79 -11.93
C PHE A 180 -12.04 -8.74 -12.03
N ALA A 181 -12.91 -8.71 -11.04
CA ALA A 181 -13.89 -7.64 -10.86
C ALA A 181 -13.77 -7.05 -9.45
N GLU A 182 -13.93 -5.74 -9.37
CA GLU A 182 -14.00 -5.00 -8.13
C GLU A 182 -15.43 -5.09 -7.59
N ALA A 183 -15.55 -5.50 -6.33
CA ALA A 183 -16.77 -5.67 -5.58
C ALA A 183 -16.94 -4.58 -4.52
N THR A 184 -18.16 -4.05 -4.46
CA THR A 184 -18.61 -3.14 -3.40
C THR A 184 -19.91 -3.66 -2.80
N PHE A 185 -19.89 -3.91 -1.49
CA PHE A 185 -21.06 -4.30 -0.70
C PHE A 185 -21.62 -3.07 0.02
N MET A 186 -22.91 -2.79 -0.14
CA MET A 186 -23.56 -1.64 0.49
C MET A 186 -24.82 -2.08 1.25
N PRO A 187 -25.11 -1.47 2.40
CA PRO A 187 -26.38 -1.69 3.10
C PRO A 187 -27.56 -1.20 2.26
N LEU A 188 -28.66 -1.93 2.29
CA LEU A 188 -29.96 -1.51 1.79
C LEU A 188 -30.94 -1.47 2.97
N ASN A 189 -30.99 -0.32 3.66
CA ASN A 189 -31.75 -0.22 4.90
C ASN A 189 -33.27 -0.04 4.66
N GLU A 190 -33.68 0.58 3.54
CA GLU A 190 -35.07 0.82 3.15
C GLU A 190 -35.20 0.96 1.62
N GLY A 191 -36.37 0.62 1.03
CA GLY A 191 -36.72 1.01 -0.35
C GLY A 191 -36.89 -0.13 -1.37
N ILE A 192 -36.57 -1.38 -1.01
CA ILE A 192 -36.85 -2.58 -1.83
C ILE A 192 -37.22 -3.72 -0.89
N GLU A 193 -38.46 -4.20 -0.98
CA GLU A 193 -38.96 -5.27 -0.11
C GLU A 193 -38.12 -6.54 -0.28
N GLY A 194 -37.70 -7.12 0.84
CA GLY A 194 -36.95 -8.39 0.90
C GLY A 194 -35.46 -8.32 0.61
N SER A 195 -34.87 -7.14 0.37
CA SER A 195 -33.43 -6.98 0.12
C SER A 195 -32.75 -6.19 1.24
N ASP A 196 -31.56 -6.60 1.65
CA ASP A 196 -30.79 -6.01 2.76
C ASP A 196 -29.38 -5.54 2.31
N VAL A 197 -28.83 -6.10 1.23
CA VAL A 197 -27.48 -5.79 0.73
C VAL A 197 -27.47 -5.64 -0.78
N ILE A 198 -26.72 -4.64 -1.27
CA ILE A 198 -26.36 -4.48 -2.67
C ILE A 198 -24.91 -4.93 -2.86
N LEU A 199 -24.66 -5.89 -3.75
CA LEU A 199 -23.35 -6.13 -4.34
C LEU A 199 -23.27 -5.44 -5.70
N SER A 200 -22.38 -4.48 -5.84
CA SER A 200 -21.98 -3.89 -7.12
C SER A 200 -20.70 -4.56 -7.61
N LEU A 201 -20.69 -5.04 -8.85
CA LEU A 201 -19.49 -5.54 -9.54
C LEU A 201 -19.13 -4.62 -10.71
N SER A 202 -17.89 -4.15 -10.72
CA SER A 202 -17.30 -3.34 -11.79
C SER A 202 -16.03 -4.02 -12.32
N PRO A 203 -15.57 -3.73 -13.55
CA PRO A 203 -14.29 -4.25 -14.01
C PRO A 203 -13.17 -3.87 -13.04
N SER A 204 -12.19 -4.74 -12.80
CA SER A 204 -11.05 -4.37 -11.95
C SER A 204 -10.33 -3.13 -12.48
N THR A 205 -9.82 -2.28 -11.59
CA THR A 205 -8.87 -1.23 -11.98
C THR A 205 -7.54 -1.82 -12.44
N TYR A 206 -7.22 -3.05 -12.03
CA TYR A 206 -6.03 -3.77 -12.41
C TYR A 206 -6.22 -4.59 -13.68
N LYS A 207 -5.22 -4.55 -14.56
CA LYS A 207 -5.05 -5.54 -15.63
C LYS A 207 -4.43 -6.82 -15.08
N ARG A 208 -3.44 -6.65 -14.20
CA ARG A 208 -2.84 -7.70 -13.38
C ARG A 208 -2.80 -7.18 -11.94
N PRO A 209 -3.48 -7.83 -10.97
CA PRO A 209 -3.57 -7.34 -9.60
C PRO A 209 -2.19 -7.00 -9.02
N ALA A 210 -2.10 -5.82 -8.40
CA ALA A 210 -0.86 -5.28 -7.81
C ALA A 210 0.35 -5.24 -8.76
N PHE A 211 0.15 -5.34 -10.08
CA PHE A 211 1.22 -5.31 -11.08
C PHE A 211 1.01 -4.22 -12.12
N SER A 212 -0.18 -4.11 -12.71
CA SER A 212 -0.47 -3.01 -13.66
C SER A 212 -1.95 -2.66 -13.69
N PHE A 213 -2.25 -1.39 -13.94
CA PHE A 213 -3.62 -0.93 -14.13
C PHE A 213 -4.12 -1.16 -15.55
N GLN A 214 -5.43 -1.21 -15.72
CA GLN A 214 -6.04 -1.14 -17.04
C GLN A 214 -5.89 0.27 -17.62
N PRO A 215 -5.80 0.42 -18.96
CA PRO A 215 -5.81 1.73 -19.60
C PRO A 215 -7.20 2.35 -19.56
N ASN A 216 -7.27 3.69 -19.58
CA ASN A 216 -8.50 4.47 -19.64
C ASN A 216 -9.51 4.14 -18.51
N VAL A 217 -9.01 3.80 -17.32
CA VAL A 217 -9.86 3.58 -16.15
C VAL A 217 -10.25 4.95 -15.59
N TYR A 218 -11.51 5.10 -15.23
CA TYR A 218 -11.96 6.19 -14.37
C TYR A 218 -12.72 5.62 -13.17
N ARG A 219 -12.38 6.10 -11.98
CA ARG A 219 -13.06 5.81 -10.71
C ARG A 219 -13.26 7.12 -9.99
N GLY A 220 -14.53 7.49 -9.85
CA GLY A 220 -14.99 8.55 -8.99
C GLY A 220 -16.22 8.06 -8.23
N GLU A 221 -16.22 8.22 -6.93
CA GLU A 221 -17.44 8.17 -6.13
C GLU A 221 -17.86 9.60 -5.81
N GLY A 222 -19.16 9.88 -5.93
CA GLY A 222 -19.74 11.23 -5.96
C GLY A 222 -19.12 12.23 -4.98
N PHE A 223 -19.12 13.48 -5.44
CA PHE A 223 -18.59 14.67 -4.79
C PHE A 223 -18.50 14.61 -3.24
N PRO A 224 -17.33 14.86 -2.60
CA PRO A 224 -16.01 15.09 -3.21
C PRO A 224 -14.89 14.35 -2.47
N ARG A 225 -14.60 13.06 -2.70
CA ARG A 225 -13.58 12.40 -1.81
C ARG A 225 -12.51 11.49 -2.42
N TYR A 226 -12.64 10.96 -3.64
CA TYR A 226 -11.50 10.26 -4.28
C TYR A 226 -11.70 10.13 -5.79
N GLU A 227 -10.75 10.60 -6.59
CA GLU A 227 -10.67 10.34 -8.03
C GLU A 227 -9.38 9.59 -8.38
N PHE A 228 -9.57 8.54 -9.15
CA PHE A 228 -8.49 7.75 -9.72
C PHE A 228 -8.79 7.57 -11.20
N TYR A 229 -7.82 7.91 -12.04
CA TYR A 229 -7.90 7.59 -13.46
C TYR A 229 -6.55 7.20 -14.01
N THR A 230 -6.58 6.42 -15.08
CA THR A 230 -5.39 6.02 -15.81
C THR A 230 -5.46 6.48 -17.25
N ASN A 231 -4.30 6.83 -17.81
CA ASN A 231 -4.19 7.17 -19.22
C ASN A 231 -4.31 5.92 -20.11
N SER A 232 -4.25 6.14 -21.42
CA SER A 232 -4.30 5.10 -22.44
C SER A 232 -3.18 4.04 -22.35
N HIS A 233 -2.14 4.31 -21.55
CA HIS A 233 -1.02 3.40 -21.28
C HIS A 233 -1.14 2.65 -19.94
N GLY A 234 -2.15 2.96 -19.12
CA GLY A 234 -2.37 2.29 -17.83
C GLY A 234 -1.57 2.87 -16.67
N PHE A 235 -1.05 4.10 -16.78
CA PHE A 235 -0.43 4.84 -15.67
C PHE A 235 -1.44 5.76 -15.01
N ARG A 236 -1.34 5.98 -13.69
CA ARG A 236 -2.26 6.86 -12.94
C ARG A 236 -1.90 8.33 -13.18
N ASP A 237 -2.12 8.78 -14.41
CA ASP A 237 -1.79 10.14 -14.82
C ASP A 237 -2.67 10.63 -15.97
N ASP A 238 -2.44 11.86 -16.40
CA ASP A 238 -2.93 12.40 -17.66
C ASP A 238 -2.33 11.67 -18.87
N GLU A 239 -2.91 11.93 -20.06
CA GLU A 239 -2.43 11.33 -21.30
C GLU A 239 -0.99 11.74 -21.61
N VAL A 240 -0.16 10.74 -21.90
CA VAL A 240 1.25 10.93 -22.22
C VAL A 240 1.42 10.81 -23.73
N ALA A 241 1.91 11.87 -24.38
CA ALA A 241 2.15 11.84 -25.81
C ALA A 241 3.34 10.93 -26.15
N LEU A 242 3.14 10.01 -27.10
CA LEU A 242 4.18 9.17 -27.69
C LEU A 242 4.22 9.37 -29.22
N PRO A 243 5.38 9.72 -29.81
CA PRO A 243 6.68 9.94 -29.17
C PRO A 243 6.70 11.19 -28.27
N LYS A 244 7.69 11.29 -27.37
CA LYS A 244 7.87 12.45 -26.46
C LYS A 244 8.01 13.74 -27.27
N PRO A 245 7.32 14.83 -26.90
CA PRO A 245 7.46 16.11 -27.58
C PRO A 245 8.90 16.63 -27.59
N GLN A 246 9.34 17.18 -28.73
CA GLN A 246 10.69 17.72 -28.85
C GLN A 246 10.97 18.85 -27.85
N GLY A 247 12.16 18.80 -27.27
CA GLY A 247 12.62 19.78 -26.29
C GLY A 247 11.90 19.73 -24.94
N GLY A 248 11.14 18.65 -24.69
CA GLY A 248 10.56 18.33 -23.39
C GLY A 248 11.53 17.61 -22.45
N CYS A 249 11.24 17.65 -21.15
CA CYS A 249 11.89 16.86 -20.12
C CYS A 249 10.84 15.95 -19.47
N ARG A 250 11.01 14.64 -19.58
CA ARG A 250 10.06 13.66 -19.03
C ARG A 250 10.68 12.87 -17.88
N ILE A 251 10.05 12.93 -16.72
CA ILE A 251 10.48 12.26 -15.50
C ILE A 251 9.43 11.20 -15.14
N LEU A 252 9.84 9.95 -14.89
CA LEU A 252 8.93 8.91 -14.39
C LEU A 252 9.15 8.75 -12.89
N CYS A 253 8.10 8.94 -12.11
CA CYS A 253 8.09 8.58 -10.70
C CYS A 253 7.64 7.13 -10.54
N ILE A 254 8.55 6.25 -10.15
CA ILE A 254 8.33 4.80 -10.04
C ILE A 254 8.31 4.41 -8.56
N GLY A 255 7.30 3.64 -8.17
CA GLY A 255 7.21 3.11 -6.81
C GLY A 255 5.91 2.38 -6.54
N GLY A 256 5.62 2.22 -5.25
CA GLY A 256 4.45 1.52 -4.75
C GLY A 256 3.20 2.40 -4.64
N SER A 257 2.33 2.03 -3.70
CA SER A 257 1.16 2.81 -3.29
C SER A 257 1.53 4.21 -2.82
N THR A 258 2.70 4.42 -2.22
CA THR A 258 3.19 5.73 -1.79
C THR A 258 3.49 6.70 -2.95
N THR A 259 3.52 6.19 -4.17
CA THR A 259 3.62 6.94 -5.43
C THR A 259 2.28 7.09 -6.11
N VAL A 260 1.45 6.03 -6.07
CA VAL A 260 0.06 6.07 -6.55
C VAL A 260 -0.78 7.08 -5.79
N LEU A 261 -0.63 7.18 -4.47
CA LEU A 261 -1.64 7.79 -3.59
C LEU A 261 -1.80 9.31 -3.80
N GLY A 262 -3.07 9.71 -3.86
CA GLY A 262 -3.57 11.07 -4.04
C GLY A 262 -5.08 11.04 -3.95
N LEU A 263 -5.71 12.06 -3.35
CA LEU A 263 -7.17 12.20 -3.38
C LEU A 263 -7.68 12.37 -4.82
N ARG A 264 -6.83 12.94 -5.67
CA ARG A 264 -6.99 13.01 -7.12
C ARG A 264 -5.62 12.84 -7.77
N ASN A 265 -5.56 12.60 -9.09
CA ASN A 265 -4.29 12.49 -9.80
C ASN A 265 -3.45 13.77 -9.68
N GLU A 266 -4.08 14.94 -9.77
CA GLU A 266 -3.42 16.25 -9.67
C GLU A 266 -2.84 16.52 -8.27
N LEU A 267 -3.28 15.74 -7.28
CA LEU A 267 -2.83 15.79 -5.90
C LEU A 267 -1.85 14.67 -5.52
N THR A 268 -1.47 13.83 -6.49
CA THR A 268 -0.37 12.88 -6.32
C THR A 268 0.96 13.63 -6.24
N TYR A 269 1.96 13.08 -5.54
CA TYR A 269 3.24 13.79 -5.44
C TYR A 269 3.93 14.01 -6.81
N PRO A 270 3.87 13.09 -7.80
CA PRO A 270 4.46 13.32 -9.12
C PRO A 270 3.86 14.53 -9.84
N ASN A 271 2.53 14.62 -9.85
CA ASN A 271 1.82 15.76 -10.46
C ASN A 271 2.10 17.09 -9.73
N LEU A 272 2.24 17.05 -8.39
CA LEU A 272 2.67 18.23 -7.63
C LEU A 272 4.10 18.66 -7.98
N VAL A 273 5.02 17.70 -8.18
CA VAL A 273 6.38 17.98 -8.65
C VAL A 273 6.36 18.60 -10.04
N GLU A 274 5.55 18.07 -10.97
CA GLU A 274 5.38 18.64 -12.30
C GLU A 274 4.98 20.10 -12.22
N ARG A 275 3.90 20.40 -11.50
CA ARG A 275 3.40 21.76 -11.34
C ARG A 275 4.47 22.70 -10.77
N MET A 276 5.14 22.29 -9.69
CA MET A 276 6.19 23.10 -9.06
C MET A 276 7.35 23.39 -10.01
N LEU A 277 7.76 22.42 -10.83
CA LEU A 277 8.83 22.59 -11.80
C LEU A 277 8.39 23.48 -12.99
N ARG A 278 7.17 23.28 -13.52
CA ARG A 278 6.59 24.12 -14.58
C ARG A 278 6.46 25.58 -14.14
N GLU A 279 5.98 25.80 -12.91
CA GLU A 279 5.89 27.13 -12.30
C GLU A 279 7.29 27.77 -12.13
N HIS A 280 8.28 27.00 -11.67
CA HIS A 280 9.64 27.50 -11.47
C HIS A 280 10.36 27.89 -12.76
N PHE A 281 10.18 27.11 -13.83
CA PHE A 281 10.83 27.33 -15.14
C PHE A 281 9.97 28.08 -16.15
N HIS A 282 8.73 28.44 -15.79
CA HIS A 282 7.75 29.11 -16.66
C HIS A 282 7.57 28.41 -18.02
N THR A 283 7.36 27.09 -18.00
CA THR A 283 7.29 26.25 -19.21
C THR A 283 6.39 25.04 -19.00
N ASP A 284 5.63 24.64 -20.03
CA ASP A 284 4.79 23.42 -20.01
C ASP A 284 5.53 22.18 -20.54
N ARG A 285 6.79 22.34 -20.94
CA ARG A 285 7.64 21.28 -21.53
C ARG A 285 8.13 20.20 -20.54
N ILE A 286 7.73 20.27 -19.28
CA ILE A 286 8.14 19.32 -18.25
C ILE A 286 6.97 18.37 -18.01
N GLU A 287 7.19 17.07 -18.10
CA GLU A 287 6.20 16.04 -17.80
C GLU A 287 6.72 15.19 -16.63
N VAL A 288 5.93 14.99 -15.57
CA VAL A 288 6.27 14.10 -14.46
C VAL A 288 5.20 13.03 -14.31
N VAL A 289 5.46 11.86 -14.87
CA VAL A 289 4.48 10.78 -14.98
C VAL A 289 4.50 9.90 -13.72
N ASN A 290 3.33 9.65 -13.15
CA ASN A 290 3.09 8.74 -12.05
C ASN A 290 3.02 7.29 -12.56
N CYS A 291 4.16 6.60 -12.47
CA CYS A 291 4.29 5.18 -12.79
C CYS A 291 4.18 4.30 -11.54
N GLY A 292 3.55 4.79 -10.46
CA GLY A 292 3.32 4.00 -9.27
C GLY A 292 2.32 2.87 -9.50
N VAL A 293 2.52 1.74 -8.82
CA VAL A 293 1.51 0.66 -8.73
C VAL A 293 1.42 0.16 -7.29
N SER A 294 0.21 0.11 -6.74
CA SER A 294 0.01 -0.30 -5.34
C SER A 294 0.46 -1.74 -5.11
N GLY A 295 1.20 -1.97 -4.03
CA GLY A 295 1.76 -3.28 -3.67
C GLY A 295 2.97 -3.76 -4.49
N LEU A 296 3.30 -3.10 -5.60
CA LEU A 296 4.40 -3.51 -6.47
C LEU A 296 5.78 -3.22 -5.86
N GLY A 297 6.61 -4.25 -5.72
CA GLY A 297 8.02 -4.16 -5.32
C GLY A 297 8.96 -3.96 -6.51
N THR A 298 10.27 -3.82 -6.23
CA THR A 298 11.26 -3.62 -7.30
C THR A 298 11.43 -4.79 -8.26
N ASP A 299 11.06 -6.00 -7.85
CA ASP A 299 11.02 -7.20 -8.69
C ASP A 299 10.03 -7.03 -9.85
N GLY A 300 8.78 -6.67 -9.53
CA GLY A 300 7.77 -6.42 -10.54
C GLY A 300 7.96 -5.09 -11.28
N GLN A 301 8.60 -4.09 -10.67
CA GLN A 301 9.02 -2.88 -11.39
C GLN A 301 10.08 -3.19 -12.45
N ARG A 302 11.02 -4.08 -12.14
CA ARG A 302 12.03 -4.55 -13.11
C ARG A 302 11.38 -5.29 -14.27
N GLU A 303 10.36 -6.11 -14.03
CA GLU A 303 9.59 -6.73 -15.11
C GLU A 303 8.89 -5.70 -16.03
N GLN A 304 8.62 -4.49 -15.52
CA GLN A 304 7.97 -3.41 -16.26
C GLN A 304 8.91 -2.38 -16.86
N VAL A 305 10.22 -2.55 -16.73
CA VAL A 305 11.22 -1.57 -17.17
C VAL A 305 11.03 -1.18 -18.64
N HIS A 306 10.70 -2.13 -19.52
CA HIS A 306 10.42 -1.84 -20.93
C HIS A 306 9.19 -0.94 -21.13
N SER A 307 8.14 -1.10 -20.32
CA SER A 307 6.96 -0.23 -20.35
C SER A 307 7.30 1.19 -19.88
N TYR A 308 8.21 1.34 -18.92
CA TYR A 308 8.70 2.64 -18.48
C TYR A 308 9.56 3.31 -19.57
N LEU A 309 10.51 2.57 -20.16
CA LEU A 309 11.39 3.09 -21.22
C LEU A 309 10.63 3.40 -22.52
N ALA A 310 9.51 2.71 -22.79
CA ALA A 310 8.62 3.04 -23.90
C ALA A 310 7.99 4.44 -23.79
N LEU A 311 8.00 5.07 -22.60
CA LEU A 311 7.59 6.45 -22.43
C LEU A 311 8.68 7.46 -22.80
N GLU A 312 9.84 7.03 -23.29
CA GLU A 312 10.98 7.89 -23.67
C GLU A 312 11.44 8.86 -22.56
N PRO A 313 11.61 8.40 -21.30
CA PRO A 313 11.96 9.28 -20.20
C PRO A 313 13.38 9.86 -20.31
N ASP A 314 13.58 11.04 -19.73
CA ASP A 314 14.91 11.57 -19.45
C ASP A 314 15.42 11.06 -18.11
N LEU A 315 14.53 10.92 -17.12
CA LEU A 315 14.86 10.50 -15.76
C LEU A 315 13.86 9.49 -15.21
N MET A 316 14.35 8.41 -14.61
CA MET A 316 13.57 7.50 -13.78
C MET A 316 13.87 7.75 -12.30
N LEU A 317 12.88 8.22 -11.54
CA LEU A 317 12.96 8.52 -10.12
C LEU A 317 12.27 7.44 -9.28
N PHE A 318 13.02 6.73 -8.44
CA PHE A 318 12.51 5.64 -7.62
C PHE A 318 12.23 6.06 -6.17
N TYR A 319 11.03 5.73 -5.66
CA TYR A 319 10.68 5.82 -4.24
C TYR A 319 10.21 4.45 -3.73
N VAL A 320 11.16 3.63 -3.29
CA VAL A 320 10.97 2.20 -3.01
C VAL A 320 11.56 1.82 -1.66
N PHE A 321 10.88 0.90 -0.95
CA PHE A 321 11.37 0.24 0.27
C PHE A 321 10.28 -0.68 0.82
N PHE A 322 9.09 -0.09 1.07
CA PHE A 322 8.05 -0.73 1.87
C PHE A 322 7.55 -2.04 1.25
N ASN A 323 7.23 -2.04 -0.05
CA ASN A 323 6.72 -3.25 -0.71
C ASN A 323 7.77 -4.37 -0.79
N ASP A 324 9.05 -4.02 -0.97
CA ASP A 324 10.13 -5.00 -1.00
C ASP A 324 10.34 -5.68 0.34
N ILE A 325 10.30 -4.91 1.43
CA ILE A 325 10.33 -5.49 2.78
C ILE A 325 9.05 -6.31 3.00
N THR A 326 7.89 -5.91 2.46
CA THR A 326 6.65 -6.68 2.65
C THR A 326 6.59 -7.99 1.94
N ASN A 327 7.07 -8.02 0.71
CA ASN A 327 6.91 -9.19 -0.12
C ASN A 327 7.98 -10.24 0.20
N ASN A 328 9.18 -9.79 0.65
CA ASN A 328 10.36 -10.66 0.69
C ASN A 328 10.90 -10.96 2.10
N TYR A 329 10.57 -10.16 3.12
CA TYR A 329 11.24 -10.28 4.42
C TYR A 329 10.89 -11.59 5.16
N HIS A 330 9.64 -12.05 5.07
CA HIS A 330 9.22 -13.28 5.73
C HIS A 330 9.96 -14.51 5.19
N GLU A 331 10.09 -14.59 3.86
CA GLU A 331 10.85 -15.66 3.20
C GLU A 331 12.33 -15.56 3.56
N PHE A 332 12.92 -14.36 3.48
CA PHE A 332 14.29 -14.11 3.89
C PHE A 332 14.55 -14.61 5.33
N LEU A 333 13.69 -14.27 6.28
CA LEU A 333 13.82 -14.73 7.66
C LEU A 333 13.80 -16.26 7.78
N THR A 334 12.96 -16.91 6.98
CA THR A 334 12.81 -18.37 6.97
C THR A 334 14.08 -19.03 6.42
N VAL A 335 14.59 -18.53 5.29
CA VAL A 335 15.83 -19.03 4.66
C VAL A 335 17.04 -18.76 5.54
N TRP A 336 17.15 -17.56 6.11
CA TRP A 336 18.23 -17.20 7.03
C TRP A 336 18.23 -18.10 8.28
N ALA A 337 17.08 -18.30 8.91
CA ALA A 337 16.96 -19.19 10.07
C ALA A 337 17.29 -20.66 9.73
N ALA A 338 16.94 -21.12 8.53
CA ALA A 338 17.26 -22.48 8.10
C ALA A 338 18.77 -22.69 7.88
N ASN A 339 19.45 -21.71 7.30
CA ASN A 339 20.78 -21.88 6.71
C ASN A 339 21.94 -21.28 7.53
N ALA A 340 21.69 -20.31 8.42
CA ALA A 340 22.76 -19.59 9.13
C ALA A 340 23.13 -20.16 10.52
N GLY A 341 22.74 -21.41 10.81
CA GLY A 341 23.17 -22.15 12.01
C GLY A 341 22.23 -22.07 13.21
N LEU A 342 22.73 -22.39 14.41
CA LEU A 342 21.90 -22.54 15.62
C LEU A 342 21.35 -21.21 16.16
N LEU A 343 22.16 -20.14 16.13
CA LEU A 343 21.76 -18.84 16.71
C LEU A 343 20.55 -18.22 15.99
N PRO A 344 20.49 -18.17 14.65
CA PRO A 344 19.28 -17.73 13.92
C PRO A 344 18.02 -18.54 14.25
N ARG A 345 18.15 -19.86 14.39
CA ARG A 345 17.03 -20.73 14.81
C ARG A 345 16.55 -20.40 16.22
N ILE A 346 17.48 -20.14 17.14
CA ILE A 346 17.14 -19.69 18.50
C ILE A 346 16.44 -18.34 18.42
N LYS A 347 16.96 -17.34 17.71
CA LYS A 347 16.31 -16.03 17.56
C LYS A 347 14.89 -16.16 16.99
N ARG A 348 14.70 -16.98 15.95
CA ARG A 348 13.39 -17.24 15.34
C ARG A 348 12.44 -17.96 16.30
N PHE A 349 12.94 -18.88 17.12
CA PHE A 349 12.12 -19.51 18.16
C PHE A 349 11.74 -18.49 19.25
N LEU A 350 12.68 -17.68 19.72
CA LEU A 350 12.44 -16.66 20.74
C LEU A 350 11.45 -15.58 20.27
N SER A 351 11.41 -15.25 18.98
CA SER A 351 10.44 -14.29 18.44
C SER A 351 8.99 -14.79 18.45
N THR A 352 8.75 -16.09 18.73
CA THR A 352 7.40 -16.61 18.97
C THR A 352 6.85 -16.24 20.36
N SER A 353 7.72 -15.91 21.32
CA SER A 353 7.31 -15.36 22.62
C SER A 353 6.88 -13.91 22.44
N SER A 354 5.68 -13.61 22.91
CA SER A 354 5.13 -12.24 22.93
C SER A 354 6.02 -11.34 23.79
N PHE A 355 6.43 -11.82 24.96
CA PHE A 355 7.27 -11.03 25.85
C PHE A 355 8.61 -10.68 25.21
N LEU A 356 9.32 -11.67 24.64
CA LEU A 356 10.62 -11.42 24.03
C LEU A 356 10.50 -10.61 22.73
N TYR A 357 9.46 -10.85 21.93
CA TYR A 357 9.17 -10.07 20.72
C TYR A 357 9.10 -8.57 21.02
N TRP A 358 8.35 -8.15 22.05
CA TRP A 358 8.20 -6.73 22.38
C TRP A 358 9.40 -6.11 23.09
N ASN A 359 10.16 -6.90 23.86
CA ASN A 359 11.22 -6.37 24.71
C ASN A 359 12.62 -6.49 24.08
N LEU A 360 12.81 -7.45 23.16
CA LEU A 360 14.08 -7.76 22.51
C LEU A 360 14.03 -7.63 20.97
N ASP A 361 13.01 -6.99 20.40
CA ASP A 361 12.78 -6.86 18.95
C ASP A 361 14.05 -6.72 18.08
N ILE A 362 14.85 -5.65 18.24
CA ILE A 362 16.05 -5.37 17.46
C ILE A 362 17.11 -6.45 17.72
N ALA A 363 17.24 -6.93 18.96
CA ALA A 363 18.19 -7.99 19.29
C ALA A 363 17.82 -9.34 18.64
N LEU A 364 16.53 -9.56 18.35
CA LEU A 364 16.02 -10.74 17.67
C LEU A 364 16.09 -10.65 16.14
N LEU A 365 16.39 -9.47 15.57
CA LEU A 365 16.61 -9.33 14.14
C LEU A 365 17.87 -10.10 13.67
N PRO A 366 17.96 -10.42 12.37
CA PRO A 366 19.22 -10.73 11.72
C PRO A 366 20.26 -9.62 11.98
N PRO A 367 21.57 -9.96 12.04
CA PRO A 367 22.64 -8.97 12.09
C PRO A 367 22.51 -7.92 10.97
N GLU A 368 23.01 -6.70 11.20
CA GLU A 368 22.90 -5.62 10.21
C GLU A 368 23.54 -6.00 8.88
N GLU A 369 24.63 -6.78 8.89
CA GLU A 369 25.31 -7.26 7.68
C GLU A 369 24.40 -8.16 6.84
N GLU A 370 23.57 -8.99 7.48
CA GLU A 370 22.61 -9.85 6.79
C GLU A 370 21.42 -9.05 6.23
N LEU A 371 20.99 -8.01 6.95
CA LEU A 371 19.95 -7.09 6.47
C LEU A 371 20.44 -6.26 5.28
N ILE A 372 21.68 -5.77 5.32
CA ILE A 372 22.32 -5.08 4.20
C ILE A 372 22.44 -6.03 3.01
N ARG A 373 22.87 -7.28 3.23
CA ARG A 373 22.95 -8.30 2.18
C ARG A 373 21.57 -8.59 1.57
N PHE A 374 20.51 -8.62 2.36
CA PHE A 374 19.14 -8.77 1.89
C PHE A 374 18.75 -7.62 0.94
N PHE A 375 19.06 -6.36 1.29
CA PHE A 375 18.81 -5.23 0.40
C PHE A 375 19.65 -5.27 -0.87
N ASP A 376 20.94 -5.61 -0.73
CA ASP A 376 21.88 -5.68 -1.84
C ASP A 376 21.48 -6.74 -2.87
N GLN A 377 20.96 -7.88 -2.42
CA GLN A 377 20.57 -9.01 -3.28
C GLN A 377 19.14 -8.91 -3.83
N GLY A 378 18.27 -8.14 -3.17
CA GLY A 378 16.90 -7.88 -3.60
C GLY A 378 16.78 -6.50 -4.25
N THR A 379 16.30 -5.53 -3.47
CA THR A 379 15.94 -4.19 -3.92
C THR A 379 17.04 -3.51 -4.74
N LEU A 380 18.29 -3.47 -4.24
CA LEU A 380 19.37 -2.74 -4.90
C LEU A 380 19.90 -3.48 -6.14
N ALA A 381 19.83 -4.81 -6.18
CA ALA A 381 20.14 -5.58 -7.38
C ALA A 381 19.12 -5.28 -8.51
N ASN A 382 17.83 -5.18 -8.17
CA ASN A 382 16.80 -4.82 -9.14
C ASN A 382 16.96 -3.38 -9.63
N LEU A 383 17.26 -2.43 -8.74
CA LEU A 383 17.56 -1.04 -9.11
C LEU A 383 18.76 -0.95 -10.06
N ARG A 384 19.86 -1.68 -9.79
CA ARG A 384 21.03 -1.74 -10.69
C ARG A 384 20.70 -2.32 -12.06
N ALA A 385 19.88 -3.37 -12.11
CA ALA A 385 19.47 -3.96 -13.39
C ALA A 385 18.66 -2.94 -14.21
N MET A 386 17.69 -2.26 -13.59
CA MET A 386 16.92 -1.20 -14.25
C MET A 386 17.80 -0.01 -14.65
N ALA A 387 18.79 0.37 -13.84
CA ALA A 387 19.76 1.42 -14.15
C ALA A 387 20.55 1.10 -15.43
N ALA A 388 21.03 -0.14 -15.56
CA ALA A 388 21.77 -0.57 -16.74
C ALA A 388 20.90 -0.56 -18.01
N GLU A 389 19.62 -0.91 -17.90
CA GLU A 389 18.67 -0.82 -19.02
C GLU A 389 18.32 0.63 -19.36
N ALA A 390 18.16 1.49 -18.35
CA ALA A 390 17.94 2.93 -18.51
C ALA A 390 19.13 3.61 -19.19
N GLU A 391 20.36 3.29 -18.79
CA GLU A 391 21.58 3.83 -19.39
C GLU A 391 21.68 3.47 -20.88
N GLN A 392 21.36 2.23 -21.25
CA GLN A 392 21.31 1.79 -22.65
C GLN A 392 20.26 2.56 -23.48
N ALA A 393 19.18 3.00 -22.84
CA ALA A 393 18.14 3.81 -23.44
C ALA A 393 18.42 5.34 -23.35
N GLY A 394 19.56 5.76 -22.81
CA GLY A 394 19.90 7.18 -22.63
C GLY A 394 19.08 7.90 -21.56
N THR A 395 18.51 7.14 -20.62
CA THR A 395 17.71 7.61 -19.49
C THR A 395 18.57 7.64 -18.23
N ASP A 396 18.53 8.75 -17.49
CA ASP A 396 19.22 8.87 -16.20
C ASP A 396 18.39 8.25 -15.06
N MET A 397 19.05 8.01 -13.92
CA MET A 397 18.41 7.46 -12.73
C MET A 397 18.55 8.39 -11.52
N ALA A 398 17.45 8.52 -10.78
CA ALA A 398 17.40 9.14 -9.47
C ALA A 398 16.72 8.21 -8.46
N VAL A 399 17.14 8.32 -7.20
CA VAL A 399 16.60 7.50 -6.13
C VAL A 399 16.35 8.37 -4.91
N CYS A 400 15.15 8.23 -4.34
CA CYS A 400 14.77 8.87 -3.11
C CYS A 400 15.11 7.97 -1.91
N SER A 401 15.58 8.57 -0.81
CA SER A 401 15.49 7.92 0.50
C SER A 401 14.02 7.74 0.90
N PHE A 402 13.71 6.70 1.67
CA PHE A 402 12.33 6.38 2.02
C PHE A 402 11.93 6.98 3.37
N ALA A 403 10.83 7.73 3.41
CA ALA A 403 10.38 8.38 4.65
C ALA A 403 9.54 7.43 5.49
N GLY A 404 9.67 7.52 6.81
CA GLY A 404 8.88 6.73 7.75
C GLY A 404 8.68 7.48 9.07
N PRO A 405 7.73 7.04 9.90
CA PRO A 405 7.37 7.77 11.11
C PRO A 405 8.51 7.78 12.14
N ASP A 406 8.61 8.88 12.89
CA ASP A 406 9.48 8.98 14.03
C ASP A 406 8.87 8.29 15.26
N LEU A 407 9.38 7.11 15.58
CA LEU A 407 8.91 6.30 16.71
C LEU A 407 9.77 6.48 17.97
N ARG A 408 10.69 7.44 17.97
CA ARG A 408 11.61 7.64 19.09
C ARG A 408 10.87 8.22 20.30
N ASN A 409 10.98 7.51 21.42
CA ASN A 409 10.69 7.98 22.78
C ASN A 409 9.22 8.21 23.20
N ASP A 410 8.22 8.03 22.31
CA ASP A 410 6.81 8.03 22.72
C ASP A 410 6.18 6.64 22.61
N ARG A 411 5.86 6.04 23.77
CA ARG A 411 5.26 4.72 23.88
C ARG A 411 3.86 4.62 23.26
N HIS A 412 3.11 5.73 23.25
CA HIS A 412 1.75 5.78 22.72
C HIS A 412 1.79 5.88 21.20
N VAL A 413 2.62 6.77 20.66
CA VAL A 413 2.87 6.86 19.21
C VAL A 413 3.33 5.52 18.67
N ARG A 414 4.28 4.87 19.36
CA ARG A 414 4.71 3.52 18.98
C ARG A 414 3.54 2.54 18.98
N ALA A 415 2.72 2.50 20.05
CA ALA A 415 1.58 1.58 20.12
C ALA A 415 0.58 1.76 18.97
N PHE A 416 0.38 2.98 18.47
CA PHE A 416 -0.42 3.22 17.26
C PHE A 416 0.17 2.52 16.04
N PHE A 417 1.44 2.75 15.73
CA PHE A 417 2.06 2.14 14.55
C PHE A 417 2.24 0.62 14.69
N GLU A 418 2.44 0.10 15.92
CA GLU A 418 2.39 -1.34 16.17
C GLU A 418 1.00 -1.92 15.87
N TYR A 419 -0.06 -1.21 16.24
CA TYR A 419 -1.42 -1.63 15.95
C TYR A 419 -1.67 -1.64 14.44
N GLN A 420 -1.29 -0.57 13.72
CA GLN A 420 -1.41 -0.50 12.27
C GLN A 420 -0.62 -1.64 11.59
N LEU A 421 0.58 -1.93 12.07
CA LEU A 421 1.42 -3.01 11.56
C LEU A 421 0.79 -4.39 11.78
N LEU A 422 0.35 -4.69 13.00
CA LEU A 422 -0.27 -5.98 13.33
C LEU A 422 -1.61 -6.17 12.63
N ARG A 423 -2.40 -5.10 12.48
CA ARG A 423 -3.67 -5.16 11.74
C ARG A 423 -3.46 -5.53 10.28
N THR A 424 -2.38 -5.02 9.68
CA THR A 424 -2.13 -5.15 8.24
C THR A 424 -1.31 -6.41 7.90
N HIS A 425 -0.28 -6.72 8.69
CA HIS A 425 0.69 -7.77 8.40
C HIS A 425 0.78 -8.85 9.48
N GLY A 426 0.02 -8.73 10.57
CA GLY A 426 0.07 -9.67 11.69
C GLY A 426 1.48 -9.86 12.29
N ARG A 427 1.65 -10.92 13.08
CA ARG A 427 2.96 -11.28 13.65
C ARG A 427 3.88 -12.02 12.67
N HIS A 428 3.34 -12.57 11.58
CA HIS A 428 4.15 -13.34 10.63
C HIS A 428 5.23 -12.47 9.96
N TRP A 429 4.98 -11.17 9.87
CA TRP A 429 5.95 -10.14 9.52
C TRP A 429 7.29 -10.26 10.26
N GLY A 430 7.25 -10.57 11.56
CA GLY A 430 8.46 -10.78 12.36
C GLY A 430 9.21 -9.51 12.77
N MET A 431 8.62 -8.31 12.66
CA MET A 431 9.21 -7.06 13.14
C MET A 431 8.18 -6.21 13.88
N THR A 432 8.62 -5.53 14.94
CA THR A 432 7.89 -4.43 15.56
C THR A 432 8.07 -3.15 14.73
N ALA A 433 7.25 -2.13 14.95
CA ALA A 433 7.41 -0.80 14.36
C ALA A 433 8.79 -0.19 14.72
N ARG A 434 9.29 -0.42 15.94
CA ARG A 434 10.66 -0.02 16.33
C ARG A 434 11.74 -0.74 15.50
N ALA A 435 11.60 -2.05 15.31
CA ALA A 435 12.50 -2.82 14.47
C ALA A 435 12.43 -2.37 12.99
N TYR A 436 11.24 -2.08 12.48
CA TYR A 436 11.04 -1.50 11.15
C TYR A 436 11.80 -0.18 11.00
N GLN A 437 11.69 0.75 11.96
CA GLN A 437 12.41 2.03 11.91
C GLN A 437 13.93 1.85 11.94
N HIS A 438 14.43 0.82 12.63
CA HIS A 438 15.85 0.47 12.59
C HIS A 438 16.28 -0.01 11.19
N VAL A 439 15.52 -0.93 10.60
CA VAL A 439 15.79 -1.48 9.27
C VAL A 439 15.64 -0.44 8.15
N LEU A 440 14.66 0.47 8.25
CA LEU A 440 14.51 1.60 7.33
C LEU A 440 15.74 2.52 7.36
N ARG A 441 16.29 2.80 8.55
CA ARG A 441 17.52 3.61 8.66
C ARG A 441 18.73 2.92 8.04
N LEU A 442 18.83 1.59 8.13
CA LEU A 442 19.89 0.83 7.46
C LEU A 442 19.73 0.91 5.95
N PHE A 443 18.51 0.74 5.44
CA PHE A 443 18.21 0.87 4.03
C PHE A 443 18.55 2.26 3.48
N ASN A 444 18.11 3.33 4.13
CA ASN A 444 18.37 4.70 3.67
C ASN A 444 19.87 5.04 3.64
N ARG A 445 20.66 4.60 4.63
CA ARG A 445 22.12 4.74 4.57
C ARG A 445 22.72 3.93 3.43
N ARG A 446 22.22 2.72 3.20
CA ARG A 446 22.75 1.85 2.16
C ARG A 446 22.45 2.40 0.77
N ILE A 447 21.25 2.91 0.54
CA ILE A 447 20.85 3.46 -0.77
C ILE A 447 21.54 4.78 -1.08
N GLU A 448 21.84 5.61 -0.08
CA GLU A 448 22.69 6.81 -0.23
C GLU A 448 24.09 6.41 -0.73
N VAL A 449 24.74 5.46 -0.04
CA VAL A 449 26.08 4.96 -0.44
C VAL A 449 26.06 4.35 -1.84
N ILE A 450 25.04 3.54 -2.17
CA ILE A 450 24.93 2.97 -3.51
C ILE A 450 24.68 4.06 -4.56
N SER A 451 23.86 5.07 -4.27
CA SER A 451 23.61 6.16 -5.21
C SER A 451 24.89 6.90 -5.56
N GLU A 452 25.76 7.18 -4.58
CA GLU A 452 27.07 7.77 -4.83
C GLU A 452 27.99 6.85 -5.67
N GLN A 453 28.01 5.55 -5.38
CA GLN A 453 28.84 4.57 -6.10
C GLN A 453 28.43 4.39 -7.57
N GLU A 454 27.13 4.39 -7.83
CA GLU A 454 26.56 4.16 -9.16
C GLU A 454 26.35 5.48 -9.94
N GLY A 455 26.57 6.64 -9.32
CA GLY A 455 26.36 7.94 -9.93
C GLY A 455 24.88 8.33 -10.09
N TRP A 456 23.98 7.74 -9.31
CA TRP A 456 22.56 8.08 -9.32
C TRP A 456 22.30 9.39 -8.58
N LEU A 457 21.33 10.18 -9.06
CA LEU A 457 20.90 11.37 -8.34
C LEU A 457 20.15 10.97 -7.06
N TYR A 458 20.72 11.29 -5.89
CA TYR A 458 20.10 11.02 -4.60
C TYR A 458 19.16 12.16 -4.17
N VAL A 459 17.92 11.82 -3.80
CA VAL A 459 16.93 12.77 -3.29
C VAL A 459 16.61 12.44 -1.82
N PRO A 460 17.05 13.28 -0.86
CA PRO A 460 16.98 12.97 0.58
C PRO A 460 15.60 13.26 1.20
N VAL A 461 14.56 12.56 0.75
CA VAL A 461 13.18 12.74 1.24
C VAL A 461 13.07 12.44 2.74
N ALA A 462 13.61 11.31 3.20
CA ALA A 462 13.54 10.87 4.60
C ALA A 462 14.23 11.84 5.58
N GLU A 463 15.28 12.51 5.12
CA GLU A 463 16.07 13.46 5.90
C GLU A 463 15.31 14.77 6.12
N HIS A 464 14.51 15.18 5.13
CA HIS A 464 13.71 16.42 5.17
C HIS A 464 12.24 16.21 5.54
N MET A 465 11.82 14.95 5.74
CA MET A 465 10.46 14.59 6.11
C MET A 465 10.43 13.93 7.49
N GLN A 466 10.02 14.70 8.50
CA GLN A 466 9.95 14.25 9.90
C GLN A 466 8.51 14.30 10.41
N GLY A 467 8.22 13.47 11.42
CA GLY A 467 6.92 13.44 12.08
C GLY A 467 6.46 12.01 12.34
N ALA A 468 5.32 11.88 13.00
CA ALA A 468 4.71 10.59 13.32
C ALA A 468 3.23 10.63 12.94
N ILE A 469 2.34 10.59 13.92
CA ILE A 469 0.90 10.74 13.67
C ILE A 469 0.59 12.15 13.17
N GLY A 470 -0.36 12.25 12.24
CA GLY A 470 -0.72 13.50 11.56
C GLY A 470 0.15 13.83 10.36
N VAL A 471 1.31 13.20 10.21
CA VAL A 471 2.12 13.18 8.97
C VAL A 471 1.95 11.85 8.25
N PHE A 472 2.02 10.75 9.00
CA PHE A 472 1.87 9.39 8.51
C PHE A 472 0.55 8.76 9.00
N SER A 473 -0.16 8.09 8.09
CA SER A 473 -1.38 7.30 8.41
C SER A 473 -1.04 5.85 8.81
N ASP A 474 0.09 5.35 8.33
CA ASP A 474 0.69 4.07 8.71
C ASP A 474 2.22 4.15 8.62
N LEU A 475 2.92 3.03 8.44
CA LEU A 475 4.39 3.02 8.42
C LEU A 475 5.04 3.64 7.16
N CYS A 476 4.27 3.94 6.12
CA CYS A 476 4.80 4.43 4.85
C CYS A 476 3.92 5.47 4.14
N HIS A 477 2.60 5.44 4.33
CA HIS A 477 1.67 6.39 3.74
C HIS A 477 1.59 7.67 4.56
N VAL A 478 1.38 8.78 3.84
CA VAL A 478 1.38 10.14 4.38
C VAL A 478 0.10 10.86 3.97
N TYR A 479 -0.36 11.79 4.80
CA TYR A 479 -1.50 12.66 4.49
C TYR A 479 -1.17 13.65 3.34
N GLN A 480 -2.18 14.36 2.82
CA GLN A 480 -2.04 15.21 1.63
C GLN A 480 -1.07 16.39 1.83
N ASP A 481 -1.04 16.99 3.02
CA ASP A 481 -0.11 18.07 3.38
C ASP A 481 1.35 17.58 3.37
N ALA A 482 1.60 16.44 4.01
CA ALA A 482 2.88 15.76 4.05
C ALA A 482 3.30 15.27 2.66
N ARG A 483 2.35 14.88 1.80
CA ARG A 483 2.61 14.54 0.39
C ARG A 483 3.05 15.74 -0.43
N ARG A 484 2.44 16.91 -0.20
CA ARG A 484 2.88 18.17 -0.81
C ARG A 484 4.29 18.52 -0.36
N HIS A 485 4.62 18.34 0.92
CA HIS A 485 5.99 18.54 1.43
C HIS A 485 7.00 17.60 0.76
N LYS A 486 6.66 16.31 0.61
CA LYS A 486 7.46 15.35 -0.18
C LYS A 486 7.68 15.84 -1.62
N ALA A 487 6.64 16.32 -2.28
CA ALA A 487 6.74 16.87 -3.63
C ALA A 487 7.68 18.09 -3.69
N THR A 488 7.62 18.99 -2.71
CA THR A 488 8.55 20.13 -2.61
C THR A 488 10.00 19.67 -2.54
N ILE A 489 10.31 18.72 -1.66
CA ILE A 489 11.68 18.18 -1.52
C ILE A 489 12.15 17.60 -2.85
N VAL A 490 11.33 16.77 -3.49
CA VAL A 490 11.67 16.17 -4.79
C VAL A 490 11.89 17.24 -5.85
N ALA A 491 10.97 18.20 -6.00
CA ALA A 491 11.08 19.26 -6.98
C ALA A 491 12.35 20.10 -6.79
N ASP A 492 12.69 20.45 -5.54
CA ASP A 492 13.88 21.23 -5.23
C ASP A 492 15.18 20.55 -5.69
N TYR A 493 15.30 19.23 -5.50
CA TYR A 493 16.48 18.47 -5.92
C TYR A 493 16.51 18.20 -7.42
N LEU A 494 15.36 18.20 -8.10
CA LEU A 494 15.28 18.01 -9.55
C LEU A 494 15.51 19.29 -10.36
N LYS A 495 15.48 20.48 -9.74
CA LYS A 495 15.64 21.77 -10.45
C LYS A 495 16.90 21.81 -11.31
N ASN A 496 18.06 21.47 -10.77
CA ASN A 496 19.32 21.54 -11.53
C ASN A 496 19.31 20.57 -12.72
N TYR A 497 18.84 19.35 -12.50
CA TYR A 497 18.70 18.34 -13.53
C TYR A 497 17.80 18.81 -14.68
N VAL A 498 16.63 19.35 -14.34
CA VAL A 498 15.65 19.86 -15.31
C VAL A 498 16.19 21.06 -16.06
N ALA A 499 16.88 21.99 -15.37
CA ALA A 499 17.50 23.14 -16.01
C ALA A 499 18.51 22.73 -17.10
N GLU A 500 19.35 21.73 -16.81
CA GLU A 500 20.31 21.19 -17.78
C GLU A 500 19.62 20.52 -18.98
N ARG A 501 18.57 19.72 -18.73
CA ARG A 501 17.81 19.05 -19.80
C ARG A 501 17.07 20.04 -20.70
N LEU A 502 16.42 21.06 -20.11
CA LEU A 502 15.77 22.13 -20.86
C LEU A 502 16.78 23.01 -21.63
N GLY A 503 18.00 23.19 -21.10
CA GLY A 503 19.08 23.92 -21.76
C GLY A 503 19.66 23.19 -22.98
N LYS A 504 19.80 21.86 -22.89
CA LYS A 504 20.20 20.99 -24.01
C LYS A 504 19.13 20.90 -25.12
N ALA A 505 17.88 21.20 -24.78
CA ALA A 505 16.71 21.12 -25.65
C ALA A 505 16.50 22.34 -26.58
N VAL A 506 17.33 23.38 -26.51
CA VAL A 506 17.26 24.50 -27.46
C VAL A 506 17.91 24.06 -28.78
N PRO A 507 17.17 24.03 -29.92
CA PRO A 507 17.79 23.76 -31.21
C PRO A 507 18.85 24.83 -31.48
N SER A 508 20.07 24.41 -31.88
CA SER A 508 20.99 25.37 -32.51
C SER A 508 20.29 25.97 -33.73
N PRO A 509 20.38 27.30 -33.94
CA PRO A 509 19.61 28.01 -34.96
C PRO A 509 19.84 27.52 -36.39
#